data_AF-A0A445GTK7-F1
#
_entry.id   AF-A0A445GTK7-F1
#
_cell.length_a   1.000
_cell.length_b   1.000
_cell.length_c   1.000
_cell.angle_alpha   90.00
_cell.angle_beta   90.00
_cell.angle_gamma   90.00
#
_symmetry.space_group_name_H-M   'P 1'
#
loop_
_entity.id
_entity.type
_entity.pdbx_description
1 polymer ?
#
loop_
_entity_poly.entity_id
_entity_poly.type
_entity_poly.pdbx_seq_one_letter_code
_entity_poly.pdbx_strand_id
1 'polypeptide(L)'
;MQALESRHECPIELLKITAVESGTTRYIAEDTGERLKDYAQGMNRPFSFNIVMVSDMLHLREDLFEIDPEETIAVYSLFALRSKIQQSDQLETLRE
;
A
#
# COMPACT_ATOMS: atom_id res chain seq x y z
N MET A 1 -6.67 -10.87 -0.87
CA MET A 1 -8.04 -10.52 -1.32
C MET A 1 -9.02 -11.66 -1.12
N GLN A 2 -8.78 -12.88 -1.62
CA GLN A 2 -9.68 -14.04 -1.46
C GLN A 2 -10.16 -14.25 -0.01
N ALA A 3 -9.26 -14.18 0.97
CA ALA A 3 -9.63 -14.34 2.38
C ALA A 3 -10.60 -13.24 2.90
N LEU A 4 -10.59 -12.05 2.27
CA LEU A 4 -11.52 -10.97 2.58
C LEU A 4 -12.89 -11.19 1.94
N GLU A 5 -12.91 -11.83 0.77
CA GLU A 5 -14.15 -12.19 0.08
C GLU A 5 -14.95 -13.22 0.88
N SER A 6 -14.27 -14.22 1.45
CA SER A 6 -14.86 -15.26 2.29
C SER A 6 -15.17 -14.80 3.73
N ARG A 7 -14.86 -13.55 4.08
CA ARG A 7 -15.13 -13.01 5.42
C ARG A 7 -16.58 -12.51 5.50
N HIS A 8 -17.41 -13.22 6.27
CA HIS A 8 -18.81 -12.85 6.49
C HIS A 8 -19.00 -11.85 7.65
N GLU A 9 -18.11 -11.89 8.64
CA GLU A 9 -18.12 -10.94 9.76
C GLU A 9 -17.38 -9.65 9.38
N CYS A 10 -18.04 -8.50 9.57
CA CYS A 10 -17.52 -7.18 9.17
C CYS A 10 -17.09 -7.15 7.70
N PRO A 11 -17.99 -7.22 6.71
CA PRO A 11 -17.61 -7.16 5.30
C PRO A 11 -16.90 -5.83 5.00
N ILE A 12 -15.87 -5.87 4.16
CA ILE A 12 -15.17 -4.66 3.72
C ILE A 12 -15.94 -4.04 2.54
N GLU A 13 -16.18 -2.74 2.63
CA GLU A 13 -16.87 -1.97 1.59
C GLU A 13 -15.92 -1.59 0.45
N LEU A 14 -14.69 -1.19 0.76
CA LEU A 14 -13.65 -0.86 -0.20
C LEU A 14 -12.29 -1.36 0.30
N LEU A 15 -11.57 -2.10 -0.55
CA LEU A 15 -10.16 -2.40 -0.30
C LEU A 15 -9.29 -1.40 -1.07
N LYS A 16 -8.59 -0.51 -0.35
CA LYS A 16 -7.59 0.40 -0.91
C LYS A 16 -6.19 -0.12 -0.62
N ILE A 17 -5.37 -0.26 -1.66
CA ILE A 17 -3.96 -0.58 -1.52
C ILE A 17 -3.16 0.59 -2.07
N THR A 18 -2.23 1.12 -1.27
CA THR A 18 -1.26 2.11 -1.74
C THR A 18 0.14 1.51 -1.69
N ALA A 19 0.76 1.34 -2.85
CA ALA A 19 2.15 0.89 -2.96
C ALA A 19 3.09 2.09 -2.80
N VAL A 20 4.09 1.97 -1.93
CA VAL A 20 5.16 2.96 -1.78
C VAL A 20 6.36 2.47 -2.58
N GLU A 21 6.73 3.21 -3.60
CA GLU A 21 7.80 2.87 -4.54
C GLU A 21 8.89 3.94 -4.55
N SER A 22 10.10 3.53 -4.90
CA SER A 22 11.24 4.44 -5.06
C SER A 22 12.08 4.08 -6.27
N GLY A 23 12.74 5.06 -6.88
CA GLY A 23 13.57 4.84 -8.06
C GLY A 23 12.75 4.43 -9.29
N THR A 24 13.18 3.37 -9.98
CA THR A 24 12.67 3.01 -11.33
C THR A 24 11.62 1.90 -11.33
N THR A 25 11.06 1.52 -10.18
CA THR A 25 10.14 0.37 -10.05
C THR A 25 8.67 0.69 -10.30
N ARG A 26 8.32 1.96 -10.58
CA ARG A 26 6.93 2.40 -10.81
C ARG A 26 6.15 1.51 -11.77
N TYR A 27 6.73 1.18 -12.92
CA TYR A 27 6.04 0.38 -13.95
C TYR A 27 5.64 -1.02 -13.46
N ILE A 28 6.40 -1.59 -12.51
CA ILE A 28 6.10 -2.90 -11.91
C ILE A 28 4.87 -2.77 -11.01
N ALA A 29 4.79 -1.71 -10.22
CA ALA A 29 3.64 -1.42 -9.37
C ALA A 29 2.39 -1.08 -10.21
N GLU A 30 2.54 -0.38 -11.33
CA GLU A 30 1.44 -0.10 -12.27
C GLU A 30 0.87 -1.40 -12.88
N ASP A 31 1.72 -2.26 -13.47
CA ASP A 31 1.29 -3.57 -14.01
C ASP A 31 0.63 -4.44 -12.94
N THR A 32 1.24 -4.48 -11.74
CA THR A 32 0.69 -5.24 -10.61
C THR A 32 -0.66 -4.68 -10.17
N GLY A 33 -0.79 -3.35 -10.10
CA GLY A 33 -2.03 -2.67 -9.74
C GLY A 33 -3.17 -2.98 -10.71
N GLU A 34 -2.91 -2.93 -12.02
CA GLU A 34 -3.91 -3.28 -13.04
C GLU A 34 -4.34 -4.75 -12.92
N ARG A 35 -3.39 -5.68 -12.75
CA ARG A 35 -3.72 -7.10 -12.55
C ARG A 35 -4.54 -7.35 -11.28
N LEU A 36 -4.29 -6.58 -10.22
CA LEU A 36 -5.07 -6.65 -8.98
C LEU A 36 -6.49 -6.07 -9.16
N LYS A 37 -6.64 -5.00 -9.95
CA LYS A 37 -7.96 -4.44 -10.29
C LYS A 37 -8.78 -5.44 -11.10
N ASP A 38 -8.20 -6.03 -12.14
CA ASP A 38 -8.87 -7.07 -12.95
C ASP A 38 -9.29 -8.26 -12.08
N TYR A 39 -8.41 -8.67 -11.17
CA TYR A 39 -8.73 -9.74 -10.22
C TYR A 39 -9.89 -9.37 -9.29
N ALA A 40 -9.91 -8.14 -8.77
CA ALA A 40 -10.97 -7.64 -7.90
C ALA A 40 -12.33 -7.50 -8.60
N GLN A 41 -12.33 -7.11 -9.88
CA GLN A 41 -13.54 -7.10 -10.70
C GLN A 41 -14.18 -8.49 -10.78
N GLY A 42 -13.38 -9.54 -10.94
CA GLY A 42 -13.86 -10.92 -10.94
C GLY A 42 -14.52 -11.38 -9.63
N MET A 43 -14.17 -10.75 -8.49
CA MET A 43 -14.76 -11.02 -7.17
C MET A 43 -15.96 -10.11 -6.84
N ASN A 44 -16.33 -9.20 -7.75
CA ASN A 44 -17.39 -8.19 -7.53
C ASN A 44 -17.19 -7.37 -6.23
N ARG A 45 -15.93 -7.04 -5.91
CA ARG A 45 -15.58 -6.24 -4.72
C ARG A 45 -15.03 -4.88 -5.14
N PRO A 46 -15.45 -3.77 -4.51
CA PRO A 46 -14.82 -2.48 -4.73
C PRO A 46 -13.35 -2.50 -4.33
N PHE A 47 -12.50 -2.02 -5.23
CA PHE A 47 -11.06 -2.05 -5.06
C PHE A 47 -10.42 -0.81 -5.69
N SER A 48 -9.40 -0.27 -5.03
CA SER A 48 -8.55 0.81 -5.56
C SER A 48 -7.08 0.51 -5.31
N PHE A 49 -6.24 0.93 -6.25
CA PHE A 49 -4.80 0.79 -6.17
C PHE A 49 -4.13 2.11 -6.53
N ASN A 50 -3.35 2.63 -5.58
CA ASN A 50 -2.62 3.88 -5.70
C ASN A 50 -1.11 3.63 -5.59
N ILE A 51 -0.30 4.54 -6.14
CA ILE A 51 1.16 4.46 -6.07
C ILE A 51 1.68 5.79 -5.55
N VAL A 52 2.39 5.74 -4.43
CA VAL A 52 3.14 6.85 -3.87
C VAL A 52 4.61 6.68 -4.25
N MET A 53 5.13 7.64 -5.00
CA MET A 53 6.55 7.68 -5.36
C MET A 53 7.31 8.56 -4.38
N VAL A 54 8.36 8.02 -3.76
CA VAL A 54 9.28 8.77 -2.91
C VAL A 54 10.72 8.55 -3.36
N SER A 55 11.56 9.57 -3.20
CA SER A 55 13.01 9.46 -3.44
C SER A 55 13.67 8.53 -2.41
N ASP A 56 13.29 8.68 -1.15
CA ASP A 56 13.64 7.80 -0.04
C ASP A 56 12.62 7.94 1.11
N MET A 57 12.85 7.22 2.22
CA MET A 57 11.90 7.17 3.34
C MET A 57 11.78 8.48 4.13
N LEU A 58 12.77 9.39 4.05
CA LEU A 58 12.70 10.71 4.72
C LEU A 58 11.61 11.60 4.11
N HIS A 59 11.23 11.31 2.87
CA HIS A 59 10.20 12.04 2.15
C HIS A 59 8.83 11.38 2.25
N LEU A 60 8.69 10.29 3.01
CA LEU A 60 7.40 9.67 3.27
C LEU A 60 6.63 10.52 4.29
N ARG A 61 5.44 10.96 3.91
CA ARG A 61 4.58 11.80 4.74
C ARG A 61 3.14 11.35 4.62
N GLU A 62 2.37 11.55 5.67
CA GLU A 62 0.95 11.14 5.73
C GLU A 62 0.11 11.81 4.65
N ASP A 63 0.39 13.08 4.30
CA ASP A 63 -0.32 13.85 3.28
C ASP A 63 -0.18 13.30 1.85
N LEU A 64 0.76 12.39 1.62
CA LEU A 64 0.91 11.69 0.34
C LEU A 64 -0.12 10.57 0.16
N PHE A 65 -0.79 10.18 1.24
CA PHE A 65 -1.80 9.14 1.24
C PHE A 65 -3.19 9.79 1.30
N GLU A 66 -4.10 9.33 0.45
CA GLU A 66 -5.49 9.77 0.44
C GLU A 66 -6.27 9.06 1.56
N ILE A 67 -5.89 9.28 2.83
CA ILE A 67 -6.47 8.57 3.98
C ILE A 67 -7.86 9.12 4.31
N ASP A 68 -8.82 8.21 4.48
CA ASP A 68 -10.16 8.53 4.95
C ASP A 68 -10.24 8.31 6.47
N PRO A 69 -10.75 9.26 7.28
CA PRO A 69 -10.87 9.10 8.73
C PRO A 69 -11.71 7.89 9.18
N GLU A 70 -12.60 7.38 8.33
CA GLU A 70 -13.46 6.23 8.63
C GLU A 70 -12.84 4.89 8.22
N GLU A 71 -11.69 4.89 7.54
CA GLU A 71 -11.03 3.66 7.10
C GLU A 71 -10.09 3.06 8.16
N THR A 72 -9.97 1.74 8.16
CA THR A 72 -8.97 1.06 8.98
C THR A 72 -7.67 0.89 8.20
N ILE A 73 -6.58 1.45 8.73
CA ILE A 73 -5.25 1.41 8.11
C ILE A 73 -4.50 0.16 8.56
N ALA A 74 -3.84 -0.50 7.62
CA ALA A 74 -2.84 -1.54 7.89
C ALA A 74 -1.58 -1.26 7.07
N VAL A 75 -0.42 -1.28 7.73
CA VAL A 75 0.89 -1.09 7.09
C VAL A 75 1.57 -2.43 6.93
N TYR A 76 2.03 -2.73 5.71
CA TYR A 76 2.75 -3.96 5.38
C TYR A 76 4.10 -3.63 4.76
N SER A 77 5.19 -4.07 5.40
CA SER A 77 6.56 -3.74 5.01
C SER A 77 7.46 -4.98 5.01
N LEU A 78 7.09 -6.00 4.23
CA LEU A 78 7.88 -7.23 4.16
C LEU A 78 9.25 -6.94 3.52
N PHE A 79 10.30 -7.06 4.31
CA PHE A 79 11.71 -6.81 3.95
C PHE A 79 12.06 -5.37 3.49
N ALA A 80 11.09 -4.50 3.24
CA ALA A 80 11.34 -3.11 2.81
C ALA A 80 12.30 -2.38 3.77
N LEU A 81 12.05 -2.50 5.08
CA LEU A 81 12.86 -1.86 6.13
C LEU A 81 14.23 -2.50 6.31
N ARG A 82 14.40 -3.76 5.90
CA ARG A 82 15.69 -4.48 6.03
C ARG A 82 16.78 -3.80 5.22
N SER A 83 16.45 -3.30 4.03
CA SER A 83 17.39 -2.57 3.17
C SER A 83 17.87 -1.25 3.79
N LYS A 84 17.15 -0.74 4.79
CA LYS A 84 17.37 0.55 5.45
C LYS A 84 18.13 0.46 6.77
N ILE A 85 18.52 -0.74 7.21
CA ILE A 85 19.25 -0.94 8.47
C ILE A 85 20.58 -0.16 8.51
N GLN A 86 21.24 0.04 7.37
CA GLN A 86 22.48 0.84 7.30
C GLN A 86 22.24 2.36 7.21
N GLN A 87 20.98 2.79 7.12
CA GLN A 87 20.52 4.18 6.99
C GLN A 87 19.61 4.51 8.19
N SER A 88 20.21 4.62 9.39
CA SER A 88 19.47 4.75 10.67
C SER A 88 18.49 5.93 10.68
N ASP A 89 18.89 7.04 10.09
CA ASP A 89 18.08 8.25 9.89
C ASP A 89 16.76 7.96 9.16
N GLN A 90 16.81 7.12 8.12
CA GLN A 90 15.63 6.73 7.35
C GLN A 90 14.68 5.81 8.13
N LEU A 91 15.20 5.02 9.06
CA LEU A 91 14.38 4.14 9.92
C LEU A 91 13.77 4.91 11.10
N GLU A 92 14.48 5.88 11.66
CA GLU A 92 14.00 6.70 12.77
C GLU A 92 12.75 7.51 12.38
N THR A 93 12.66 7.92 11.11
CA THR A 93 11.51 8.65 10.57
C THR A 93 10.20 7.84 10.62
N LEU A 94 10.27 6.51 10.77
CA LEU A 94 9.10 5.63 10.85
C LEU A 94 8.59 5.40 12.29
N ARG A 95 9.22 6.01 13.29
CA ARG A 95 8.85 5.85 14.71
C ARG A 95 7.83 6.88 15.19
N GLU A 96 7.60 7.94 14.43
CA GLU A 96 6.67 9.04 14.74
C GLU A 96 5.32 8.82 14.04
#